data_AF-A0A7Y3V0U0-F1
#
_entry.id   AF-A0A7Y3V0U0-F1
#
_cell.length_a   1.000
_cell.length_b   1.000
_cell.length_c   1.000
_cell.angle_alpha   90.00
_cell.angle_beta   90.00
_cell.angle_gamma   90.00
#
_symmetry.space_group_name_H-M   'P 1'
#
loop_
_entity.id
_entity.type
_entity.pdbx_description
1 polymer ?
#
loop_
_entity_poly.entity_id
_entity_poly.type
_entity_poly.pdbx_seq_one_letter_code
_entity_poly.pdbx_strand_id
1 'polypeptide(L)' 'VDIDGRTFENLELGGAAKVDVTDTTDEVIAKLTATPSVTEGGEITYTITLTNKDGLLINNHGALTFTLSDGKTVITVP' A
#
# COMPACT_ATOMS: atom_id res chain seq x y z
N VAL A 1 4.10 44.27 -39.84
CA VAL A 1 2.75 44.78 -40.17
C VAL A 1 2.26 44.00 -41.37
N ASP A 2 1.08 43.39 -41.25
CA ASP A 2 0.38 42.72 -42.35
C ASP A 2 -0.04 43.75 -43.43
N ILE A 3 -0.40 43.28 -44.62
CA ILE A 3 -0.73 44.13 -45.79
C ILE A 3 -1.85 45.14 -45.53
N ASP A 4 -2.67 44.90 -44.50
CA ASP A 4 -3.72 45.80 -44.03
C ASP A 4 -3.31 46.73 -42.86
N GLY A 5 -2.01 46.86 -42.55
CA GLY A 5 -1.53 47.78 -41.51
C GLY A 5 -1.60 47.24 -40.07
N ARG A 6 -2.02 45.98 -39.87
CA ARG A 6 -2.19 45.39 -38.53
C ARG A 6 -0.86 44.88 -37.95
N THR A 7 -0.66 45.11 -36.67
CA THR A 7 0.49 44.60 -35.91
C THR A 7 0.37 43.09 -35.75
N PHE A 8 1.43 42.33 -36.01
CA PHE A 8 1.46 40.90 -35.71
C PHE A 8 1.44 40.70 -34.19
N GLU A 9 0.74 39.68 -33.68
CA GLU A 9 0.88 39.31 -32.27
C GLU A 9 2.35 38.95 -31.95
N ASN A 10 2.82 39.42 -30.80
CA ASN A 10 4.09 38.99 -30.24
C ASN A 10 3.91 37.58 -29.65
N LEU A 11 4.43 36.56 -30.33
CA LEU A 11 4.39 35.18 -29.84
C LEU A 11 5.43 34.98 -28.73
N GLU A 12 4.96 34.94 -27.49
CA GLU A 12 5.78 34.56 -26.35
C GLU A 12 5.55 33.08 -26.03
N LEU A 13 6.60 32.27 -26.14
CA LEU A 13 6.55 30.86 -25.79
C LEU A 13 6.68 30.72 -24.27
N GLY A 14 5.71 30.02 -23.66
CA GLY A 14 5.79 29.67 -22.25
C GLY A 14 6.95 28.72 -21.94
N GLY A 15 7.30 28.61 -20.66
CA GLY A 15 8.32 27.68 -20.18
C GLY A 15 7.95 26.21 -20.38
N ALA A 16 8.93 25.32 -20.22
CA ALA A 16 8.72 23.88 -20.37
C ALA A 16 7.66 23.35 -19.38
N ALA A 17 6.72 22.54 -19.88
CA ALA A 17 5.75 21.85 -19.05
C ALA A 17 6.41 20.65 -18.36
N LYS A 18 6.13 20.47 -17.07
CA LYS A 18 6.58 19.32 -16.28
C LYS A 18 5.37 18.53 -15.80
N VAL A 19 5.46 17.21 -15.89
CA VAL A 19 4.50 16.27 -15.29
C VAL A 19 5.27 15.44 -14.29
N ASP A 20 4.88 15.53 -13.02
CA ASP A 20 5.40 14.66 -11.97
C ASP A 20 4.44 13.48 -11.79
N VAL A 21 4.98 12.27 -11.92
CA VAL A 21 4.26 11.03 -11.60
C VAL A 21 4.80 10.54 -10.27
N THR A 22 3.98 10.69 -9.23
CA THR A 22 4.28 10.15 -7.90
C THR A 22 3.57 8.84 -7.73
N ASP A 23 4.32 7.79 -7.38
CA ASP A 23 3.73 6.54 -6.91
C ASP A 23 3.24 6.72 -5.47
N THR A 24 2.20 5.97 -5.08
CA THR A 24 1.67 6.00 -3.71
C THR A 24 2.07 4.71 -3.02
N THR A 25 2.72 4.82 -1.86
CA THR A 25 2.97 3.64 -1.03
C THR A 25 1.71 3.31 -0.24
N ASP A 26 1.14 2.13 -0.49
CA ASP A 26 0.02 1.63 0.29
C ASP A 26 0.50 1.03 1.62
N GLU A 27 -0.03 1.54 2.74
CA GLU A 27 0.29 1.02 4.06
C GLU A 27 -0.53 -0.24 4.38
N VAL A 28 0.15 -1.29 4.84
CA VAL A 28 -0.44 -2.55 5.28
C VAL A 28 -0.09 -2.80 6.74
N ILE A 29 -1.11 -3.02 7.55
CA ILE A 29 -1.00 -3.31 8.97
C ILE A 29 -1.34 -4.78 9.19
N ALA A 30 -0.43 -5.53 9.81
CA ALA A 30 -0.65 -6.91 10.20
C ALA A 30 -0.90 -7.02 11.71
N LYS A 31 -2.04 -7.60 12.08
CA LYS A 31 -2.40 -7.87 13.47
C LYS A 31 -2.38 -9.38 13.72
N LEU A 32 -1.51 -9.81 14.62
CA LEU A 32 -1.47 -11.18 15.13
C LEU A 32 -2.34 -11.29 16.39
N THR A 33 -3.27 -12.25 16.40
CA THR A 33 -4.00 -12.66 17.59
C THR A 33 -3.76 -14.14 17.86
N ALA A 34 -3.86 -14.52 19.14
CA ALA A 34 -3.78 -15.90 19.58
C ALA A 34 -4.99 -16.22 20.46
N THR A 35 -5.35 -17.50 20.54
CA THR A 35 -6.32 -17.97 21.54
C THR A 35 -5.83 -17.63 22.95
N PRO A 36 -6.64 -16.96 23.79
CA PRO A 36 -6.17 -16.37 25.05
C PRO A 36 -5.80 -17.41 26.12
N SER A 37 -6.41 -18.58 26.08
CA SER A 37 -6.09 -19.70 26.95
C SER A 37 -6.44 -21.01 26.28
N VAL A 38 -5.76 -22.07 26.71
CA VAL A 38 -6.01 -23.45 26.30
C VAL A 38 -5.99 -24.34 27.54
N THR A 39 -6.72 -25.44 27.53
CA THR A 39 -6.54 -26.50 28.53
C THR A 39 -5.20 -27.20 28.32
N GLU A 40 -4.73 -27.94 29.31
CA GLU A 40 -3.51 -28.73 29.17
C GLU A 40 -3.65 -29.73 28.00
N GLY A 41 -2.68 -29.71 27.08
CA GLY A 41 -2.74 -30.46 25.82
C GLY A 41 -3.59 -29.83 24.72
N GLY A 42 -4.16 -28.64 24.94
CA GLY A 42 -4.90 -27.87 23.94
C GLY A 42 -3.97 -27.16 22.94
N GLU A 43 -4.53 -26.82 21.78
CA GLU A 43 -3.82 -26.15 20.68
C GLU A 43 -4.03 -24.63 20.73
N ILE A 44 -2.95 -23.87 20.55
CA ILE A 44 -3.02 -22.41 20.40
C ILE A 44 -3.23 -22.08 18.93
N THR A 45 -4.34 -21.45 18.60
CA THR A 45 -4.59 -20.97 17.22
C THR A 45 -4.10 -19.54 17.08
N TYR A 46 -3.30 -19.29 16.05
CA TYR A 46 -2.83 -17.96 15.67
C TYR A 46 -3.54 -17.47 14.41
N THR A 47 -4.03 -16.23 14.46
CA THR A 47 -4.72 -15.59 13.34
C THR A 47 -4.02 -14.29 12.98
N ILE A 48 -3.69 -14.12 11.69
CA ILE A 48 -3.22 -12.86 11.13
C ILE A 48 -4.40 -12.16 10.45
N THR A 49 -4.59 -10.88 10.75
CA THR A 49 -5.52 -10.01 10.03
C THR A 49 -4.75 -8.87 9.40
N LEU A 50 -4.91 -8.68 8.09
CA LEU A 50 -4.28 -7.61 7.33
C LEU A 50 -5.30 -6.50 7.05
N THR A 51 -4.92 -5.26 7.33
CA THR A 51 -5.75 -4.08 7.05
C THR A 51 -4.95 -2.97 6.40
N ASN A 52 -5.61 -2.11 5.64
CA ASN A 52 -5.01 -0.84 5.21
C ASN A 52 -5.06 0.19 6.35
N LYS A 53 -4.51 1.39 6.11
CA LYS A 53 -4.55 2.54 7.03
C LYS A 53 -5.97 2.94 7.49
N ASP A 54 -6.99 2.62 6.69
CA ASP A 54 -8.40 2.93 6.98
C ASP A 54 -9.11 1.78 7.71
N GLY A 55 -8.40 0.70 8.05
CA GLY A 55 -8.92 -0.47 8.74
C GLY A 55 -9.70 -1.44 7.84
N LEU A 56 -9.68 -1.27 6.51
CA LEU A 56 -10.31 -2.19 5.57
C LEU A 56 -9.46 -3.44 5.39
N LEU A 57 -10.13 -4.60 5.31
CA LEU A 57 -9.46 -5.89 5.13
C LEU A 57 -8.73 -5.96 3.79
N ILE A 58 -7.50 -6.47 3.82
CA ILE A 58 -6.70 -6.76 2.64
C ILE A 58 -6.66 -8.28 2.46
N ASN A 59 -7.37 -8.77 1.44
CA ASN A 59 -7.45 -10.21 1.12
C ASN A 59 -6.78 -10.56 -0.23
N ASN A 60 -6.32 -9.55 -0.98
CA ASN A 60 -5.64 -9.76 -2.26
C ASN A 60 -4.14 -9.47 -2.08
N HIS A 61 -3.42 -10.48 -1.63
CA HIS A 61 -1.98 -10.44 -1.45
C HIS A 61 -1.37 -11.76 -1.95
N GLY A 62 -0.07 -11.77 -2.24
CA GLY A 62 0.66 -13.02 -2.44
C GLY A 62 0.86 -13.76 -1.11
N ALA A 63 1.41 -14.97 -1.15
CA ALA A 63 1.66 -15.74 0.07
C ALA A 63 2.58 -14.98 1.05
N LEU A 64 2.14 -14.86 2.30
CA LEU A 64 2.90 -14.23 3.38
C LEU A 64 3.24 -15.23 4.48
N THR A 65 4.47 -15.15 5.01
CA THR A 65 4.96 -16.00 6.09
C THR A 65 5.34 -15.18 7.31
N PHE A 66 4.80 -15.53 8.46
CA PHE A 66 5.13 -14.93 9.76
C PHE A 66 5.78 -15.99 10.65
N THR A 67 6.97 -15.70 11.16
CA THR A 67 7.68 -16.57 12.10
C THR A 67 7.58 -15.97 13.50
N LEU A 68 7.08 -16.75 14.46
CA LEU A 68 7.06 -16.31 15.87
C LEU A 68 8.47 -16.36 16.46
N SER A 69 8.69 -15.64 17.56
CA SER A 69 9.99 -15.56 18.23
C SER A 69 10.49 -16.89 18.80
N ASP A 70 9.60 -17.89 18.92
CA ASP A 70 9.97 -19.27 19.24
C ASP A 70 10.79 -19.95 18.12
N GLY A 71 10.86 -19.34 16.94
CA GLY A 71 11.59 -19.83 15.77
C GLY A 71 11.03 -21.11 15.16
N LYS A 72 9.91 -21.62 15.68
CA LYS A 72 9.33 -22.92 15.30
C LYS A 72 7.95 -22.75 14.67
N THR A 73 7.19 -21.77 15.12
CA THR A 73 5.83 -21.53 14.61
C THR A 73 5.91 -20.64 13.38
N VAL A 74 5.45 -21.17 12.24
CA VAL A 74 5.35 -20.45 10.96
C VAL A 74 3.88 -20.39 10.56
N ILE A 75 3.34 -19.17 10.46
CA ILE A 75 1.98 -18.90 10.03
C ILE A 75 2.02 -18.47 8.57
N THR A 76 1.25 -19.13 7.71
CA THR A 76 1.15 -18.77 6.29
C THR A 76 -0.23 -18.20 6.01
N VAL A 77 -0.28 -17.00 5.43
CA VAL A 77 -1.50 -16.39 4.92
C VAL A 77 -1.50 -16.57 3.40
N PRO A 78 -2.39 -17.39 2.84
CA PRO A 78 -2.41 -17.72 1.41
C PRO A 78 -2.85 -16.54 0.54
#